data_AF-A0A087TYC4-F1
#
_entry.id   AF-A0A087TYC4-F1
#
_cell.length_a   1.000
_cell.length_b   1.000
_cell.length_c   1.000
_cell.angle_alpha   90.00
_cell.angle_beta   90.00
_cell.angle_gamma   90.00
#
_symmetry.space_group_name_H-M   'P 1'
#
loop_
_entity.id
_entity.type
_entity.pdbx_description
1 polymer ?
#
loop_
_entity_poly.entity_id
_entity_poly.type
_entity_poly.pdbx_seq_one_letter_code
_entity_poly.pdbx_strand_id
1 'polypeptide(L)'
;MEPVFNQDFVIDLEGSQTLRILCYENTPQGPILRGKGALELSQTWLTDKIQEKSVSLQELMLTVGLKYEPPELSLRRIPSSKSGGVFGVKIQQVCKKEKSTIPFIMISCIREVEKRGIHEIGIYRVSGSASDVQRLKKSFETNVYEAEQLLKEVDIHSVTGMFKMYLRELPEALFTDASYQKFFRAFSISNQEEKNKQLLQLFEELPEINRGIITYLLDHLVRIHQSEATNKMSLHNLATVFGPTLLRPGSRSSSSSPSDLLTAGTVDVMAQAGIFYFFLKRHAAGLQLKADSQE
;
A
#
# COMPACT_ATOMS: atom_id res chain seq x y z
N MET A 1 -14.04 -1.33 7.20
CA MET A 1 -14.42 0.05 7.58
C MET A 1 -15.84 -0.01 8.09
N GLU A 2 -16.17 0.71 9.17
CA GLU A 2 -17.52 0.75 9.74
C GLU A 2 -18.02 2.20 9.70
N PRO A 3 -18.27 2.76 8.50
CA PRO A 3 -18.74 4.13 8.39
C PRO A 3 -20.17 4.24 8.95
N VAL A 4 -20.47 5.36 9.60
CA VAL A 4 -21.83 5.69 10.04
C VAL A 4 -22.58 6.45 8.95
N PHE A 5 -23.92 6.48 9.02
CA PHE A 5 -24.73 7.23 8.07
C PHE A 5 -24.32 8.72 8.03
N ASN A 6 -24.32 9.30 6.83
CA ASN A 6 -23.93 10.69 6.56
C ASN A 6 -22.47 11.04 6.91
N GLN A 7 -21.59 10.03 7.00
CA GLN A 7 -20.15 10.23 7.15
C GLN A 7 -19.45 10.20 5.79
N ASP A 8 -18.57 11.17 5.58
CA ASP A 8 -17.63 11.16 4.47
C ASP A 8 -16.39 10.33 4.84
N PHE A 9 -15.94 9.51 3.91
CA PHE A 9 -14.74 8.72 4.06
C PHE A 9 -14.10 8.44 2.70
N VAL A 10 -12.81 8.15 2.72
CA VAL A 10 -12.03 7.80 1.52
C VAL A 10 -11.70 6.32 1.57
N ILE A 11 -11.92 5.62 0.46
CA ILE A 11 -11.52 4.23 0.27
C ILE A 11 -10.46 4.18 -0.84
N ASP A 12 -9.31 3.59 -0.52
CA ASP A 12 -8.31 3.22 -1.51
C ASP A 12 -8.79 1.98 -2.27
N LEU A 13 -9.04 2.11 -3.58
CA LEU A 13 -9.46 1.02 -4.45
C LEU A 13 -8.28 0.53 -5.28
N GLU A 14 -7.73 -0.63 -4.92
CA GLU A 14 -6.63 -1.28 -5.65
C GLU A 14 -7.16 -2.56 -6.32
N GLY A 15 -7.18 -2.59 -7.66
CA GLY A 15 -7.64 -3.76 -8.44
C GLY A 15 -9.10 -4.18 -8.21
N SER A 16 -9.91 -3.33 -7.56
CA SER A 16 -11.28 -3.64 -7.17
C SER A 16 -12.26 -3.35 -8.31
N GLN A 17 -13.13 -4.31 -8.62
CA GLN A 17 -14.18 -4.17 -9.63
C GLN A 17 -15.57 -3.94 -9.04
N THR A 18 -15.75 -4.29 -7.76
CA THR A 18 -17.06 -4.20 -7.09
C THR A 18 -16.92 -3.61 -5.70
N LEU A 19 -17.76 -2.63 -5.38
CA LEU A 19 -17.95 -2.12 -4.02
C LEU A 19 -19.11 -2.88 -3.35
N ARG A 20 -18.80 -3.68 -2.33
CA ARG A 20 -19.80 -4.41 -1.54
C ARG A 20 -20.16 -3.63 -0.28
N ILE A 21 -21.44 -3.51 0.00
CA ILE A 21 -21.98 -2.76 1.15
C ILE A 21 -22.82 -3.71 2.00
N LEU A 22 -22.54 -3.71 3.30
CA LEU A 22 -23.27 -4.46 4.33
C LEU A 22 -23.81 -3.45 5.34
N CYS A 23 -25.12 -3.44 5.55
CA CYS A 23 -25.79 -2.57 6.51
C CYS A 23 -26.14 -3.37 7.76
N TYR A 24 -25.62 -2.93 8.90
CA TYR A 24 -25.87 -3.54 10.20
C TYR A 24 -26.67 -2.60 11.10
N GLU A 25 -27.58 -3.17 11.87
CA GLU A 25 -28.23 -2.50 13.00
C GLU A 25 -27.56 -2.96 14.30
N ASN A 26 -27.11 -2.01 15.11
CA ASN A 26 -26.53 -2.31 16.41
C ASN A 26 -27.66 -2.54 17.42
N THR A 27 -27.80 -3.77 17.91
CA THR A 27 -28.73 -4.11 19.00
C THR A 27 -27.96 -4.47 20.28
N PRO A 28 -28.60 -4.44 21.46
CA PRO A 28 -27.99 -4.88 22.71
C PRO A 28 -27.49 -6.34 22.69
N GLN A 29 -27.98 -7.15 21.75
CA GLN A 29 -27.62 -8.56 21.58
C GLN A 29 -26.50 -8.77 20.55
N GLY A 30 -26.01 -7.68 19.91
CA GLY A 30 -25.00 -7.69 18.87
C GLY A 30 -25.47 -7.03 17.56
N PRO A 31 -24.57 -6.85 16.59
CA PRO A 31 -24.90 -6.30 15.28
C PRO A 31 -25.71 -7.31 14.44
N ILE A 32 -26.85 -6.88 13.92
CA ILE A 32 -27.72 -7.68 13.05
C ILE A 32 -27.61 -7.16 11.61
N LEU A 33 -27.31 -8.04 10.65
CA LEU A 33 -27.27 -7.67 9.23
C LEU A 33 -28.70 -7.37 8.73
N ARG A 34 -28.96 -6.12 8.34
CA ARG A 34 -30.25 -5.66 7.81
C ARG A 34 -30.33 -5.67 6.29
N GLY A 35 -29.19 -5.63 5.60
CA GLY A 35 -29.16 -5.68 4.16
C GLY A 35 -27.75 -5.78 3.58
N LYS A 36 -27.66 -6.35 2.38
CA LYS A 36 -26.43 -6.46 1.60
C LYS A 36 -26.67 -6.04 0.15
N GLY A 37 -25.72 -5.35 -0.43
CA GLY A 37 -25.75 -4.95 -1.83
C GLY A 37 -24.35 -4.76 -2.40
N ALA A 38 -24.28 -4.64 -3.72
CA ALA A 38 -23.03 -4.43 -4.43
C ALA A 38 -23.24 -3.44 -5.58
N LEU A 39 -22.21 -2.65 -5.82
CA LEU A 39 -22.09 -1.78 -6.99
C LEU A 39 -20.90 -2.25 -7.82
N GLU A 40 -21.11 -2.39 -9.13
CA GLU A 40 -20.00 -2.54 -10.07
C GLU A 40 -19.35 -1.17 -10.28
N LEU A 41 -18.04 -1.10 -10.03
CA LEU A 41 -17.28 0.13 -10.17
C LEU A 41 -17.14 0.47 -11.66
N SER A 42 -17.58 1.66 -12.04
CA SER A 42 -17.53 2.13 -13.43
C SER A 42 -16.50 3.24 -13.61
N GLN A 43 -15.78 3.20 -14.74
CA GLN A 43 -14.87 4.28 -15.13
C GLN A 43 -15.61 5.61 -15.34
N THR A 44 -16.92 5.58 -15.63
CA THR A 44 -17.72 6.81 -15.79
C THR A 44 -17.94 7.57 -14.48
N TRP A 45 -17.60 6.98 -13.33
CA TRP A 45 -17.73 7.61 -12.01
C TRP A 45 -16.48 8.39 -11.62
N LEU A 46 -15.43 8.37 -12.46
CA LEU A 46 -14.13 8.98 -12.20
C LEU A 46 -14.15 10.48 -12.44
N THR A 47 -15.02 11.19 -11.72
CA THR A 47 -15.23 12.63 -11.80
C THR A 47 -14.93 13.30 -10.46
N ASP A 48 -14.48 14.55 -10.50
CA ASP A 48 -14.26 15.40 -9.31
C ASP A 48 -15.57 15.89 -8.68
N LYS A 49 -16.71 15.67 -9.35
CA LYS A 49 -18.06 15.91 -8.87
C LYS A 49 -18.63 14.68 -8.18
N ILE A 50 -19.42 14.91 -7.13
CA ILE A 50 -20.18 13.86 -6.43
C ILE A 50 -21.24 13.32 -7.39
N GLN A 51 -21.22 12.01 -7.60
CA GLN A 51 -22.26 11.27 -8.29
C GLN A 51 -23.05 10.44 -7.28
N GLU A 52 -24.36 10.66 -7.22
CA GLU A 52 -25.24 9.83 -6.41
C GLU A 52 -25.50 8.48 -7.08
N LYS A 53 -25.37 7.39 -6.31
CA LYS A 53 -25.72 6.03 -6.70
C LYS A 53 -26.63 5.42 -5.65
N SER A 54 -27.70 4.77 -6.08
CA SER A 54 -28.59 4.03 -5.21
C SER A 54 -28.27 2.54 -5.26
N VAL A 55 -28.18 1.91 -4.11
CA VAL A 55 -27.93 0.48 -3.93
C VAL A 55 -29.13 -0.14 -3.25
N SER A 56 -29.72 -1.14 -3.87
CA SER A 56 -30.75 -1.96 -3.22
C SER A 56 -30.08 -2.92 -2.24
N LEU A 57 -30.44 -2.79 -0.96
CA LEU A 57 -30.02 -3.63 0.15
C LEU A 57 -31.19 -4.53 0.57
N GLN A 58 -31.77 -5.26 -0.39
CA GLN A 58 -32.98 -6.07 -0.22
C GLN A 58 -34.23 -5.21 0.06
N GLU A 59 -34.56 -4.98 1.34
CA GLU A 59 -35.75 -4.20 1.76
C GLU A 59 -35.45 -2.70 1.93
N LEU A 60 -34.18 -2.31 1.88
CA LEU A 60 -33.72 -0.94 2.07
C LEU A 60 -33.08 -0.41 0.78
N MET A 61 -33.20 0.89 0.54
CA MET A 61 -32.46 1.58 -0.52
C MET A 61 -31.45 2.53 0.12
N LEU A 62 -30.16 2.32 -0.16
CA LEU A 62 -29.09 3.18 0.29
C LEU A 62 -28.64 4.09 -0.85
N THR A 63 -28.63 5.40 -0.64
CA THR A 63 -28.01 6.34 -1.56
C THR A 63 -26.61 6.68 -1.06
N VAL A 64 -25.61 6.55 -1.93
CA VAL A 64 -24.21 6.92 -1.66
C VAL A 64 -23.76 7.99 -2.66
N GLY A 65 -23.11 9.03 -2.16
CA GLY A 65 -22.39 9.99 -2.97
C GLY A 65 -20.97 9.50 -3.22
N LEU A 66 -20.59 9.34 -4.49
CA LEU A 66 -19.25 8.91 -4.88
C LEU A 66 -18.55 10.03 -5.63
N LYS A 67 -17.34 10.38 -5.19
CA LYS A 67 -16.45 11.30 -5.88
C LYS A 67 -15.11 10.61 -6.07
N TYR A 68 -14.55 10.73 -7.27
CA TYR A 68 -13.19 10.26 -7.49
C TYR A 68 -12.20 11.29 -6.97
N GLU A 69 -11.33 10.83 -6.08
CA GLU A 69 -10.19 11.59 -5.63
C GLU A 69 -8.93 11.01 -6.29
N PRO A 70 -8.24 11.79 -7.14
CA PRO A 70 -7.00 11.34 -7.76
C PRO A 70 -5.98 10.94 -6.67
N PRO A 71 -5.15 9.91 -6.91
CA PRO A 71 -4.07 9.54 -6.01
C PRO A 71 -3.20 10.74 -5.63
N GLU A 72 -2.99 11.70 -6.53
CA GLU A 72 -2.17 12.88 -6.27
C GLU A 72 -2.76 13.82 -5.21
N LEU A 73 -4.08 13.78 -4.98
CA LEU A 73 -4.78 14.59 -4.00
C LEU A 73 -5.02 13.82 -2.69
N SER A 74 -5.49 12.57 -2.76
CA SER A 74 -5.68 11.72 -1.58
C SER A 74 -4.35 11.33 -0.91
N LEU A 75 -3.26 11.27 -1.68
CA LEU A 75 -1.91 10.98 -1.20
C LEU A 75 -1.07 12.24 -0.95
N ARG A 76 -1.65 13.46 -0.88
CA ARG A 76 -0.94 14.65 -0.36
C ARG A 76 -0.63 14.44 1.13
N ARG A 77 0.44 13.70 1.39
CA ARG A 77 1.01 13.43 2.70
C ARG A 77 1.77 14.67 3.10
N ILE A 78 1.07 15.58 3.76
CA ILE A 78 1.69 16.70 4.43
C ILE A 78 2.65 16.10 5.46
N PRO A 79 3.95 16.44 5.42
CA PRO A 79 4.89 16.02 6.44
C PRO A 79 4.31 16.35 7.81
N SER A 80 4.21 15.35 8.68
CA SER A 80 3.68 15.56 10.03
C SER A 80 4.63 16.51 10.76
N SER A 81 4.11 17.68 11.16
CA SER A 81 4.83 18.64 11.99
C SER A 81 4.81 18.24 13.47
N LYS A 82 4.18 17.11 13.84
CA LYS A 82 4.11 16.63 15.21
C LYS A 82 5.50 16.19 15.67
N SER A 83 6.09 16.98 16.57
CA SER A 83 7.29 16.62 17.32
C SER A 83 7.08 15.28 18.03
N GLY A 84 7.70 14.22 17.51
CA GLY A 84 7.71 12.90 18.14
C GLY A 84 6.94 11.79 17.41
N GLY A 85 6.14 12.10 16.39
CA GLY A 85 5.36 11.11 15.64
C GLY A 85 6.20 10.12 14.83
N VAL A 86 5.59 9.00 14.44
CA VAL A 86 6.19 7.95 13.59
C VAL A 86 5.63 8.01 12.17
N PHE A 87 4.32 8.24 12.03
CA PHE A 87 3.65 8.39 10.74
C PHE A 87 3.83 9.79 10.16
N GLY A 88 3.95 9.90 8.83
CA GLY A 88 4.15 11.19 8.17
C GLY A 88 5.54 11.82 8.41
N VAL A 89 6.50 11.06 8.93
CA VAL A 89 7.88 11.52 9.18
C VAL A 89 8.83 10.89 8.16
N LYS A 90 9.88 11.63 7.75
CA LYS A 90 10.88 11.11 6.81
C LYS A 90 11.54 9.86 7.39
N ILE A 91 11.65 8.80 6.60
CA ILE A 91 12.16 7.50 7.05
C ILE A 91 13.56 7.62 7.67
N GLN A 92 14.42 8.49 7.13
CA GLN A 92 15.77 8.72 7.63
C GLN A 92 15.76 9.39 9.02
N GLN A 93 14.77 10.24 9.30
CA GLN A 93 14.62 10.86 10.64
C GLN A 93 14.16 9.83 11.67
N VAL A 94 13.23 8.94 11.29
CA VAL A 94 12.78 7.83 12.16
C VAL A 94 13.95 6.91 12.50
N CYS A 95 14.67 6.43 11.50
CA CYS A 95 15.87 5.61 11.67
C CYS A 95 16.92 6.28 12.56
N LYS A 96 17.19 7.57 12.34
CA LYS A 96 18.14 8.35 13.16
C LYS A 96 17.70 8.46 14.63
N LYS A 97 16.41 8.73 14.88
CA LYS A 97 15.85 8.83 16.23
C LYS A 97 15.93 7.50 16.97
N GLU A 98 15.62 6.41 16.28
CA GLU A 98 15.63 5.06 16.82
C GLU A 98 17.04 4.43 16.88
N LYS A 99 18.05 5.10 16.29
CA LYS A 99 19.42 4.58 16.14
C LYS A 99 19.45 3.20 15.47
N SER A 100 18.59 3.01 14.46
CA SER A 100 18.42 1.77 13.72
C SER A 100 18.42 2.05 12.22
N THR A 101 18.83 1.07 11.40
CA THR A 101 18.75 1.16 9.93
C THR A 101 17.33 0.90 9.42
N ILE A 102 16.50 0.21 10.20
CA ILE A 102 15.12 -0.14 9.87
C ILE A 102 14.21 0.28 11.03
N PRO A 103 13.10 0.98 10.78
CA PRO A 103 12.19 1.40 11.84
C PRO A 103 11.60 0.24 12.63
N PHE A 104 11.44 0.42 13.94
CA PHE A 104 10.87 -0.58 14.84
C PHE A 104 9.46 -1.02 14.44
N ILE A 105 8.63 -0.07 13.96
CA ILE A 105 7.28 -0.38 13.46
C ILE A 105 7.32 -1.40 12.32
N MET A 106 8.29 -1.29 11.41
CA MET A 106 8.44 -2.22 10.28
C MET A 106 8.91 -3.59 10.77
N ILE A 107 9.92 -3.61 11.65
CA ILE A 107 10.46 -4.84 12.23
C ILE A 107 9.35 -5.62 12.96
N SER A 108 8.57 -4.93 13.80
CA SER A 108 7.52 -5.57 14.61
C SER A 108 6.38 -6.13 13.77
N CYS A 109 5.94 -5.38 12.76
CA CYS A 109 4.91 -5.87 11.83
C CYS A 109 5.39 -7.09 11.05
N ILE A 110 6.61 -7.02 10.47
CA ILE A 110 7.18 -8.11 9.69
C ILE A 110 7.37 -9.36 10.55
N ARG A 111 7.90 -9.22 11.78
CA ARG A 111 8.05 -10.33 12.71
C ARG A 111 6.72 -10.99 13.04
N GLU A 112 5.68 -10.20 13.29
CA GLU A 112 4.36 -10.76 13.60
C GLU A 112 3.73 -11.47 12.39
N VAL A 113 3.88 -10.90 11.18
CA VAL A 113 3.44 -11.54 9.93
C VAL A 113 4.21 -12.83 9.66
N GLU A 114 5.52 -12.85 9.89
CA GLU A 114 6.31 -14.09 9.74
C GLU A 114 5.94 -15.14 10.79
N LYS A 115 5.56 -14.72 11.99
CA LYS A 115 5.22 -15.63 13.09
C LYS A 115 3.88 -16.34 12.86
N ARG A 116 2.85 -15.64 12.37
CA ARG A 116 1.49 -16.22 12.25
C ARG A 116 0.77 -15.97 10.93
N GLY A 117 1.27 -15.07 10.09
CA GLY A 117 0.63 -14.65 8.84
C GLY A 117 1.11 -15.36 7.58
N ILE A 118 2.20 -16.13 7.63
CA ILE A 118 2.82 -16.73 6.42
C ILE A 118 1.84 -17.61 5.65
N HIS A 119 0.98 -18.36 6.35
CA HIS A 119 0.05 -19.31 5.72
C HIS A 119 -1.35 -18.72 5.47
N GLU A 120 -1.57 -17.46 5.81
CA GLU A 120 -2.88 -16.81 5.73
C GLU A 120 -3.22 -16.45 4.28
N ILE A 121 -4.40 -16.87 3.83
CA ILE A 121 -4.82 -16.73 2.43
C ILE A 121 -4.96 -15.25 2.07
N GLY A 122 -4.20 -14.83 1.07
CA GLY A 122 -4.21 -13.44 0.61
C GLY A 122 -3.55 -12.48 1.60
N ILE A 123 -2.58 -12.91 2.40
CA ILE A 123 -1.76 -12.03 3.24
C ILE A 123 -1.25 -10.82 2.42
N TYR A 124 -1.30 -9.62 2.99
CA TYR A 124 -1.12 -8.31 2.32
C TYR A 124 -2.17 -7.90 1.27
N ARG A 125 -2.87 -8.83 0.61
CA ARG A 125 -3.95 -8.50 -0.35
C ARG A 125 -5.27 -8.21 0.34
N VAL A 126 -5.68 -9.07 1.28
CA VAL A 126 -6.93 -8.93 2.03
C VAL A 126 -6.78 -7.80 3.04
N SER A 127 -7.81 -6.95 3.12
CA SER A 127 -7.88 -5.84 4.06
C SER A 127 -8.44 -6.30 5.41
N GLY A 128 -7.75 -5.97 6.49
CA GLY A 128 -8.26 -6.19 7.84
C GLY A 128 -9.22 -5.11 8.31
N SER A 129 -9.53 -5.14 9.61
CA SER A 129 -10.40 -4.18 10.24
C SER A 129 -9.80 -2.78 10.23
N ALA A 130 -10.53 -1.81 9.65
CA ALA A 130 -10.07 -0.42 9.61
C ALA A 130 -9.97 0.20 11.02
N SER A 131 -10.83 -0.22 11.95
CA SER A 131 -10.77 0.25 13.34
C SER A 131 -9.51 -0.25 14.05
N ASP A 132 -9.14 -1.52 13.85
CA ASP A 132 -7.89 -2.08 14.39
C ASP A 132 -6.65 -1.44 13.75
N VAL A 133 -6.68 -1.16 12.45
CA VAL A 133 -5.59 -0.44 11.77
C VAL A 133 -5.37 0.94 12.39
N GLN A 134 -6.45 1.70 12.64
CA GLN A 134 -6.35 3.01 13.30
C GLN A 134 -5.92 2.88 14.76
N ARG A 135 -6.38 1.84 15.48
CA ARG A 135 -5.96 1.57 16.85
C ARG A 135 -4.47 1.27 16.93
N LEU A 136 -3.95 0.42 16.05
CA LEU A 136 -2.51 0.13 15.92
C LEU A 136 -1.71 1.39 15.60
N LYS A 137 -2.16 2.18 14.62
CA LYS A 137 -1.52 3.46 14.28
C LYS A 137 -1.38 4.36 15.52
N LYS A 138 -2.48 4.57 16.25
CA LYS A 138 -2.49 5.39 17.47
C LYS A 138 -1.54 4.84 18.54
N SER A 139 -1.53 3.52 18.74
CA SER A 139 -0.62 2.88 19.69
C SER A 139 0.85 3.09 19.30
N PHE A 140 1.22 2.91 18.02
CA PHE A 140 2.59 3.17 17.55
C PHE A 140 3.03 4.63 17.70
N GLU A 141 2.10 5.59 17.60
CA GLU A 141 2.38 7.01 17.83
C GLU A 141 2.53 7.38 19.33
N THR A 142 1.96 6.58 20.24
CA THR A 142 1.86 6.92 21.67
C THR A 142 2.77 6.06 22.54
N ASN A 143 2.68 4.73 22.41
CA ASN A 143 3.42 3.78 23.22
C ASN A 143 3.75 2.51 22.41
N VAL A 144 5.03 2.37 22.09
CA VAL A 144 5.56 1.28 21.27
C VAL A 144 5.34 -0.10 21.91
N TYR A 145 5.41 -0.20 23.25
CA TYR A 145 5.20 -1.48 23.96
C TYR A 145 3.74 -1.93 23.90
N GLU A 146 2.80 -1.00 24.05
CA GLU A 146 1.38 -1.29 23.86
C GLU A 146 1.08 -1.71 22.42
N ALA A 147 1.70 -1.04 21.45
CA ALA A 147 1.56 -1.39 20.04
C ALA A 147 2.02 -2.84 19.76
N GLU A 148 3.13 -3.27 20.36
CA GLU A 148 3.64 -4.64 20.21
C GLU A 148 2.72 -5.70 20.83
N GLN A 149 2.07 -5.41 21.96
CA GLN A 149 1.04 -6.33 22.50
C GLN A 149 -0.19 -6.34 21.58
N LEU A 150 -0.63 -5.18 21.13
CA LEU A 150 -1.80 -5.04 20.26
C LEU A 150 -1.64 -5.79 18.93
N LEU A 151 -0.42 -5.84 18.38
CA LEU A 151 -0.09 -6.61 17.18
C LEU A 151 -0.46 -8.11 17.33
N LYS A 152 -0.39 -8.66 18.54
CA LYS A 152 -0.69 -10.08 18.82
C LYS A 152 -2.18 -10.35 18.97
N GLU A 153 -2.95 -9.33 19.35
CA GLU A 153 -4.38 -9.43 19.63
C GLU A 153 -5.25 -9.23 18.38
N VAL A 154 -4.83 -8.33 17.49
CA VAL A 154 -5.61 -7.98 16.28
C VAL A 154 -5.48 -9.03 15.18
N ASP A 155 -6.44 -9.01 14.25
CA ASP A 155 -6.35 -9.81 13.02
C ASP A 155 -5.08 -9.48 12.21
N ILE A 156 -4.52 -10.50 11.54
CA ILE A 156 -3.26 -10.33 10.80
C ILE A 156 -3.41 -9.43 9.56
N HIS A 157 -4.60 -9.39 8.96
CA HIS A 157 -4.88 -8.48 7.85
C HIS A 157 -4.95 -7.02 8.35
N SER A 158 -5.25 -6.79 9.64
CA SER A 158 -5.15 -5.47 10.27
C SER A 158 -3.68 -5.07 10.46
N VAL A 159 -2.81 -6.01 10.86
CA VAL A 159 -1.35 -5.76 10.95
C VAL A 159 -0.76 -5.39 9.58
N THR A 160 -1.04 -6.19 8.55
CA THR A 160 -0.56 -5.91 7.19
C THR A 160 -1.17 -4.64 6.60
N GLY A 161 -2.43 -4.35 6.90
CA GLY A 161 -3.10 -3.09 6.55
C GLY A 161 -2.38 -1.88 7.15
N MET A 162 -2.04 -1.94 8.44
CA MET A 162 -1.30 -0.88 9.12
C MET A 162 0.13 -0.73 8.58
N PHE A 163 0.83 -1.84 8.32
CA PHE A 163 2.16 -1.81 7.71
C PHE A 163 2.15 -1.10 6.34
N LYS A 164 1.20 -1.45 5.46
CA LYS A 164 1.02 -0.77 4.16
C LYS A 164 0.65 0.71 4.34
N MET A 165 -0.16 1.03 5.34
CA MET A 165 -0.52 2.42 5.66
C MET A 165 0.71 3.23 6.10
N TYR A 166 1.58 2.67 6.92
CA TYR A 166 2.83 3.33 7.33
C TYR A 166 3.72 3.66 6.13
N LEU A 167 3.96 2.68 5.26
CA LEU A 167 4.75 2.88 4.04
C LEU A 167 4.12 3.88 3.08
N ARG A 168 2.79 3.85 2.96
CA ARG A 168 2.04 4.92 2.29
C ARG A 168 2.42 6.24 2.95
N GLU A 169 2.03 6.48 4.19
CA GLU A 169 2.11 7.80 4.83
C GLU A 169 3.50 8.46 4.92
N LEU A 170 4.58 7.78 4.53
CA LEU A 170 5.88 8.41 4.35
C LEU A 170 5.81 9.66 3.46
N PRO A 171 6.45 10.79 3.88
CA PRO A 171 6.53 11.99 3.05
C PRO A 171 7.19 11.77 1.69
N GLU A 172 8.12 10.81 1.61
CA GLU A 172 8.81 10.39 0.39
C GLU A 172 8.67 8.87 0.21
N ALA A 173 8.45 8.38 -1.01
CA ALA A 173 8.38 6.94 -1.26
C ALA A 173 9.73 6.26 -0.98
N LEU A 174 9.74 4.96 -0.68
CA LEU A 174 11.01 4.26 -0.45
C LEU A 174 11.92 4.27 -1.69
N PHE A 175 11.36 4.19 -2.89
CA PHE A 175 12.13 4.36 -4.14
C PHE A 175 12.41 5.84 -4.51
N THR A 176 12.11 6.79 -3.63
CA THR A 176 12.20 8.25 -3.82
C THR A 176 11.34 8.78 -4.97
N ASP A 177 10.64 9.88 -4.74
CA ASP A 177 9.75 10.44 -5.76
C ASP A 177 10.55 10.99 -6.96
N ALA A 178 11.76 11.50 -6.70
CA ALA A 178 12.67 12.01 -7.71
C ALA A 178 13.20 10.92 -8.67
N SER A 179 13.40 9.70 -8.17
CA SER A 179 13.95 8.61 -8.98
C SER A 179 12.89 7.88 -9.79
N TYR A 180 11.59 8.02 -9.47
CA TYR A 180 10.52 7.30 -10.16
C TYR A 180 10.56 7.45 -11.68
N GLN A 181 10.72 8.68 -12.18
CA GLN A 181 10.77 8.92 -13.62
C GLN A 181 11.97 8.23 -14.30
N LYS A 182 13.10 8.09 -13.60
CA LYS A 182 14.24 7.32 -14.08
C LYS A 182 13.92 5.83 -14.14
N PHE A 183 13.33 5.27 -13.07
CA PHE A 183 12.90 3.86 -13.04
C PHE A 183 11.87 3.54 -14.12
N PHE A 184 10.90 4.43 -14.33
CA PHE A 184 9.88 4.28 -15.37
C PHE A 184 10.50 4.21 -16.77
N ARG A 185 11.45 5.12 -17.07
CA ARG A 185 12.18 5.12 -18.35
C ARG A 185 13.01 3.86 -18.55
N ALA A 186 13.78 3.46 -17.53
CA ALA A 186 14.57 2.24 -17.56
C ALA A 186 13.69 1.00 -17.78
N PHE A 187 12.56 0.91 -17.08
CA PHE A 187 11.61 -0.19 -17.23
C PHE A 187 10.96 -0.26 -18.62
N SER A 188 10.86 0.88 -19.32
CA SER A 188 10.32 0.98 -20.67
C SER A 188 11.31 0.61 -21.78
N ILE A 189 12.57 0.32 -21.45
CA ILE A 189 13.59 -0.11 -22.44
C ILE A 189 13.22 -1.47 -23.03
N SER A 190 13.32 -1.64 -24.35
CA SER A 190 12.99 -2.93 -25.00
C SER A 190 14.09 -3.98 -24.80
N ASN A 191 15.36 -3.58 -24.84
CA ASN A 191 16.50 -4.46 -24.59
C ASN A 191 16.54 -4.87 -23.10
N GLN A 192 16.47 -6.17 -22.83
CA GLN A 192 16.39 -6.69 -21.46
C GLN A 192 17.70 -6.53 -20.67
N GLU A 193 18.86 -6.68 -21.31
CA GLU A 193 20.15 -6.52 -20.63
C GLU A 193 20.35 -5.06 -20.18
N GLU A 194 20.09 -4.13 -21.09
CA GLU A 194 20.20 -2.70 -20.79
C GLU A 194 19.17 -2.25 -19.74
N LYS A 195 17.92 -2.75 -19.84
CA LYS A 195 16.90 -2.54 -18.82
C LYS A 195 17.39 -3.00 -17.45
N ASN A 196 17.89 -4.22 -17.35
CA ASN A 196 18.36 -4.81 -16.10
C ASN A 196 19.51 -3.99 -15.52
N LYS A 197 20.49 -3.64 -16.35
CA LYS A 197 21.64 -2.81 -15.97
C LYS A 197 21.19 -1.48 -15.40
N GLN A 198 20.33 -0.74 -16.10
CA GLN A 198 19.87 0.56 -15.64
C GLN A 198 19.02 0.47 -14.36
N LEU A 199 18.12 -0.51 -14.24
CA LEU A 199 17.33 -0.68 -13.03
C LEU A 199 18.22 -0.96 -11.80
N LEU A 200 19.28 -1.76 -11.97
CA LEU A 200 20.23 -2.06 -10.89
C LEU A 200 21.07 -0.83 -10.51
N GLN A 201 21.57 -0.07 -11.48
CA GLN A 201 22.29 1.18 -11.23
C GLN A 201 21.41 2.19 -10.47
N LEU A 202 20.15 2.35 -10.89
CA LEU A 202 19.20 3.24 -10.21
C LEU A 202 18.90 2.77 -8.78
N PHE A 203 18.87 1.47 -8.52
CA PHE A 203 18.72 0.95 -7.16
C PHE A 203 19.93 1.31 -6.30
N GLU A 204 21.15 1.27 -6.84
CA GLU A 204 22.37 1.69 -6.14
C GLU A 204 22.43 3.20 -5.87
N GLU A 205 21.80 4.02 -6.71
CA GLU A 205 21.67 5.47 -6.50
C GLU A 205 20.75 5.86 -5.33
N LEU A 206 19.84 4.96 -4.91
CA LEU A 206 18.91 5.23 -3.80
C LEU A 206 19.67 5.46 -2.49
N PRO A 207 19.16 6.27 -1.54
CA PRO A 207 19.80 6.44 -0.24
C PRO A 207 20.02 5.10 0.48
N GLU A 208 21.14 4.96 1.19
CA GLU A 208 21.54 3.70 1.84
C GLU A 208 20.46 3.14 2.77
N ILE A 209 19.85 4.00 3.59
CA ILE A 209 18.74 3.62 4.48
C ILE A 209 17.56 3.06 3.67
N ASN A 210 17.20 3.70 2.56
CA ASN A 210 16.11 3.26 1.69
C ASN A 210 16.42 1.89 1.08
N ARG A 211 17.63 1.67 0.56
CA ARG A 211 18.05 0.37 0.01
C ARG A 211 18.02 -0.73 1.05
N GLY A 212 18.50 -0.45 2.27
CA GLY A 212 18.48 -1.41 3.38
C GLY A 212 17.06 -1.82 3.75
N ILE A 213 16.14 -0.86 3.85
CA ILE A 213 14.73 -1.12 4.15
C ILE A 213 14.05 -1.87 3.01
N ILE A 214 14.30 -1.49 1.75
CA ILE A 214 13.73 -2.21 0.59
C ILE A 214 14.25 -3.65 0.56
N THR A 215 15.55 -3.87 0.78
CA THR A 215 16.13 -5.23 0.81
C THR A 215 15.50 -6.07 1.92
N TYR A 216 15.34 -5.52 3.12
CA TYR A 216 14.67 -6.21 4.23
C TYR A 216 13.20 -6.54 3.92
N LEU A 217 12.50 -5.67 3.20
CA LEU A 217 11.15 -5.95 2.72
C LEU A 217 11.16 -7.05 1.66
N LEU A 218 12.11 -7.04 0.71
CA LEU A 218 12.23 -8.09 -0.30
C LEU A 218 12.49 -9.46 0.34
N ASP A 219 13.38 -9.53 1.36
CA ASP A 219 13.61 -10.74 2.15
C ASP A 219 12.31 -11.30 2.74
N HIS A 220 11.51 -10.41 3.34
CA HIS A 220 10.23 -10.77 3.94
C HIS A 220 9.23 -11.29 2.87
N LEU A 221 9.09 -10.58 1.76
CA LEU A 221 8.14 -10.95 0.70
C LEU A 221 8.54 -12.27 0.01
N VAL A 222 9.84 -12.56 -0.12
CA VAL A 222 10.31 -13.86 -0.60
C VAL A 222 9.90 -14.98 0.36
N ARG A 223 10.02 -14.78 1.68
CA ARG A 223 9.53 -15.76 2.68
C ARG A 223 8.02 -15.98 2.59
N ILE A 224 7.24 -14.95 2.32
CA ILE A 224 5.80 -15.09 2.07
C ILE A 224 5.55 -15.93 0.80
N HIS A 225 6.23 -15.61 -0.30
CA HIS A 225 6.08 -16.33 -1.56
C HIS A 225 6.47 -17.81 -1.45
N GLN A 226 7.43 -18.19 -0.60
CA GLN A 226 7.78 -19.60 -0.37
C GLN A 226 6.58 -20.45 0.11
N SER A 227 5.55 -19.82 0.69
CA SER A 227 4.29 -20.47 1.10
C SER A 227 3.13 -20.21 0.13
N GLU A 228 3.40 -19.82 -1.12
CA GLU A 228 2.39 -19.49 -2.15
C GLU A 228 1.32 -20.58 -2.31
N ALA A 229 1.71 -21.86 -2.21
CA ALA A 229 0.78 -22.99 -2.31
C ALA A 229 -0.38 -22.90 -1.31
N THR A 230 -0.14 -22.29 -0.13
CA THR A 230 -1.14 -22.11 0.93
C THR A 230 -1.73 -20.70 0.88
N ASN A 231 -0.90 -19.67 0.99
CA ASN A 231 -1.36 -18.28 1.11
C ASN A 231 -1.85 -17.65 -0.22
N LYS A 232 -1.59 -18.29 -1.36
CA LYS A 232 -1.98 -17.84 -2.71
C LYS A 232 -1.38 -16.50 -3.15
N MET A 233 -0.27 -16.09 -2.53
CA MET A 233 0.44 -14.85 -2.83
C MET A 233 1.72 -15.13 -3.63
N SER A 234 1.60 -15.06 -4.96
CA SER A 234 2.74 -15.11 -5.88
C SER A 234 3.60 -13.85 -5.81
N LEU A 235 4.83 -13.90 -6.33
CA LEU A 235 5.68 -12.70 -6.48
C LEU A 235 4.97 -11.60 -7.26
N HIS A 236 4.16 -11.95 -8.26
CA HIS A 236 3.36 -10.99 -9.01
C HIS A 236 2.28 -10.35 -8.14
N ASN A 237 1.51 -11.14 -7.38
CA ASN A 237 0.46 -10.63 -6.49
C ASN A 237 1.03 -9.73 -5.39
N LEU A 238 2.21 -10.07 -4.85
CA LEU A 238 2.90 -9.22 -3.87
C LEU A 238 3.36 -7.92 -4.53
N ALA A 239 3.89 -7.99 -5.75
CA ALA A 239 4.36 -6.81 -6.44
C ALA A 239 3.24 -5.85 -6.85
N THR A 240 2.06 -6.37 -7.20
CA THR A 240 0.90 -5.51 -7.48
C THR A 240 0.45 -4.73 -6.25
N VAL A 241 0.57 -5.30 -5.04
CA VAL A 241 0.18 -4.63 -3.78
C VAL A 241 1.25 -3.62 -3.33
N PHE A 242 2.53 -3.98 -3.46
CA PHE A 242 3.62 -3.15 -2.94
C PHE A 242 4.15 -2.13 -3.94
N GLY A 243 4.03 -2.36 -5.25
CA GLY A 243 4.50 -1.43 -6.28
C GLY A 243 3.97 0.00 -6.07
N PRO A 244 2.64 0.22 -6.06
CA PRO A 244 2.05 1.54 -5.82
C PRO A 244 2.30 2.10 -4.42
N THR A 245 2.60 1.24 -3.45
CA THR A 245 2.94 1.65 -2.08
C THR A 245 4.37 2.21 -1.99
N LEU A 246 5.31 1.64 -2.77
CA LEU A 246 6.75 1.90 -2.65
C LEU A 246 7.30 2.86 -3.71
N LEU A 247 6.60 3.00 -4.83
CA LEU A 247 6.92 3.88 -5.95
C LEU A 247 5.76 4.86 -6.15
N ARG A 248 6.07 6.13 -6.43
CA ARG A 248 5.05 7.16 -6.65
C ARG A 248 5.30 7.92 -7.95
N PRO A 249 4.27 8.11 -8.79
CA PRO A 249 4.39 8.99 -9.94
C PRO A 249 4.45 10.40 -9.38
N GLY A 250 5.63 11.03 -9.43
CA GLY A 250 5.76 12.43 -9.00
C GLY A 250 4.72 13.35 -9.67
N SER A 251 4.42 14.50 -9.08
CA SER A 251 3.31 15.36 -9.54
C SER A 251 3.46 15.73 -11.02
N ARG A 252 2.55 15.25 -11.87
CA ARG A 252 2.43 15.71 -13.26
C ARG A 252 1.72 17.06 -13.28
N SER A 253 2.09 17.91 -14.24
CA SER A 253 1.50 19.24 -14.42
C SER A 253 -0.01 19.14 -14.68
N SER A 254 -0.80 19.97 -14.00
CA SER A 254 -2.26 19.97 -13.88
C SER A 254 -3.05 20.34 -15.16
N SER A 255 -2.47 20.15 -16.35
CA SER A 255 -3.04 20.57 -17.64
C SER A 255 -3.56 19.43 -18.51
N SER A 256 -3.72 18.22 -17.96
CA SER A 256 -4.19 17.04 -18.70
C SER A 256 -5.67 16.77 -18.47
N SER A 257 -6.35 16.25 -19.49
CA SER A 257 -7.76 15.88 -19.41
C SER A 257 -7.97 14.69 -18.44
N PRO A 258 -9.16 14.52 -17.84
CA PRO A 258 -9.43 13.41 -16.92
C PRO A 258 -9.16 12.02 -17.53
N SER A 259 -9.46 11.80 -18.82
CA SER A 259 -9.17 10.55 -19.53
C SER A 259 -7.68 10.29 -19.72
N ASP A 260 -6.90 11.35 -19.97
CA ASP A 260 -5.44 11.23 -20.10
C ASP A 260 -4.81 10.91 -18.76
N LEU A 261 -5.31 11.51 -17.66
CA LEU A 261 -4.89 11.23 -16.29
C LEU A 261 -5.17 9.78 -15.88
N LEU A 262 -6.28 9.18 -16.32
CA LEU A 262 -6.61 7.78 -16.05
C LEU A 262 -5.72 6.82 -16.84
N THR A 263 -5.51 7.07 -18.13
CA THR A 263 -4.61 6.26 -18.95
C THR A 263 -3.19 6.34 -18.41
N ALA A 264 -2.72 7.54 -18.09
CA ALA A 264 -1.49 7.80 -17.35
C ALA A 264 -1.40 7.01 -16.04
N GLY A 265 -2.43 7.07 -15.20
CA GLY A 265 -2.47 6.40 -13.90
C GLY A 265 -2.42 4.87 -14.03
N THR A 266 -3.13 4.29 -15.00
CA THR A 266 -3.06 2.84 -15.25
C THR A 266 -1.68 2.39 -15.72
N VAL A 267 -1.04 3.15 -16.61
CA VAL A 267 0.34 2.89 -17.08
C VAL A 267 1.33 3.01 -15.92
N ASP A 268 1.16 4.00 -15.05
CA ASP A 268 2.00 4.17 -13.87
C ASP A 268 1.84 3.01 -12.88
N VAL A 269 0.62 2.58 -12.57
CA VAL A 269 0.37 1.45 -11.66
C VAL A 269 0.99 0.16 -12.21
N MET A 270 0.85 -0.09 -13.51
CA MET A 270 1.50 -1.24 -14.17
C MET A 270 3.03 -1.14 -14.10
N ALA A 271 3.60 0.04 -14.33
CA ALA A 271 5.04 0.24 -14.25
C ALA A 271 5.56 0.09 -12.81
N GLN A 272 4.87 0.65 -11.82
CA GLN A 272 5.23 0.51 -10.40
C GLN A 272 5.26 -0.95 -9.97
N ALA A 273 4.21 -1.72 -10.29
CA ALA A 273 4.17 -3.15 -10.03
C ALA A 273 5.27 -3.90 -10.79
N GLY A 274 5.51 -3.55 -12.06
CA GLY A 274 6.54 -4.18 -12.90
C GLY A 274 7.97 -3.92 -12.42
N ILE A 275 8.28 -2.68 -12.04
CA ILE A 275 9.57 -2.27 -11.48
C ILE A 275 9.83 -3.02 -10.18
N PHE A 276 8.86 -3.03 -9.26
CA PHE A 276 9.04 -3.73 -7.99
C PHE A 276 9.11 -5.25 -8.17
N TYR A 277 8.32 -5.81 -9.09
CA TYR A 277 8.38 -7.22 -9.46
C TYR A 277 9.76 -7.61 -10.00
N PHE A 278 10.43 -6.75 -10.78
CA PHE A 278 11.80 -7.01 -11.25
C PHE A 278 12.76 -7.24 -10.07
N PHE A 279 12.77 -6.34 -9.09
CA PHE A 279 13.63 -6.48 -7.91
C PHE A 279 13.25 -7.69 -7.06
N LEU A 280 11.95 -7.91 -6.84
CA LEU A 280 11.46 -9.03 -6.05
C LEU A 280 11.76 -10.39 -6.68
N LYS A 281 11.57 -10.52 -8.00
CA LYS A 281 11.90 -11.75 -8.74
C LYS A 281 13.40 -12.02 -8.72
N ARG A 282 14.23 -10.98 -8.92
CA ARG A 282 15.69 -11.11 -8.88
C ARG A 282 16.18 -11.54 -7.50
N HIS A 283 15.62 -10.94 -6.45
CA HIS A 283 15.92 -11.29 -5.06
C HIS A 283 15.49 -12.72 -4.70
N ALA A 284 14.31 -13.15 -5.14
CA ALA A 284 13.83 -14.52 -4.97
C ALA A 284 14.75 -15.57 -5.65
N ALA A 285 15.42 -15.18 -6.74
CA ALA A 285 16.40 -16.02 -7.43
C ALA A 285 17.80 -16.00 -6.78
N GLY A 286 17.99 -15.29 -5.66
CA GLY A 286 19.29 -15.18 -4.98
C GLY A 286 20.32 -14.31 -5.71
N LEU A 287 19.89 -13.51 -6.70
CA LEU A 287 20.77 -12.65 -7.47
C LEU A 287 20.96 -11.30 -6.76
N GLN A 288 22.19 -10.76 -6.81
CA GLN A 288 22.49 -9.48 -6.16
C GLN A 288 21.74 -8.32 -6.81
N LEU A 289 21.28 -7.37 -5.98
CA LEU A 289 20.66 -6.12 -6.41
C LEU A 289 21.71 -5.03 -6.69
N LYS A 290 22.78 -5.42 -7.39
CA LYS A 290 23.89 -4.56 -7.78
C LYS A 290 24.15 -4.68 -9.27
N ALA A 291 24.61 -3.60 -9.89
CA ALA A 291 25.05 -3.68 -11.27
C ALA A 291 26.38 -4.44 -11.32
N ASP A 292 26.52 -5.36 -12.26
CA ASP A 292 27.81 -6.01 -12.47
C ASP A 292 28.83 -4.92 -12.81
N SER A 293 29.87 -4.83 -11.97
CA SER A 293 30.98 -3.92 -12.23
C SER A 293 31.64 -4.38 -13.51
N GLN A 294 31.50 -3.62 -14.59
CA GLN A 294 32.32 -3.83 -15.78
C GLN A 294 33.76 -3.47 -15.37
N GLU A 295 34.58 -4.50 -15.12
CA GLU A 295 36.03 -4.40 -15.25
C GLU A 295 36.42 -4.04 -16.70
#